data_AF-A0A849DPY7-F1
#
_entry.id   AF-A0A849DPY7-F1
#
_cell.length_a   1.000
_cell.length_b   1.000
_cell.length_c   1.000
_cell.angle_alpha   90.00
_cell.angle_beta   90.00
_cell.angle_gamma   90.00
#
_symmetry.space_group_name_H-M   'P 1'
#
loop_
_entity.id
_entity.type
_entity.pdbx_description
1 polymer ?
#
loop_
_entity_poly.entity_id
_entity_poly.type
_entity_poly.pdbx_seq_one_letter_code
_entity_poly.pdbx_strand_id
1 'polypeptide(L)'
;MRHSLSAQFGGAILLALVALLLAVVIVTPIALSSQDLINWAAAPTGLGLSYPWPWLVFVALDAAAGVCVLLSVYCAWRGEPAGIFGVLVWCFAAGSAFANWRHSSVPAAPPDAIWFYPAMSLAGPALLETVLGRLRRWIQRQSGRRGQSMPSFGWRRWIPGIGAARDTYGAWRTALLLGITTLEEAVTTYHQLCPDGSLRVAAALRDLHTRTPTTPDPTSPALIGNDHIPVDLMRRIPIDPAAYRRWQATWADLQTGATNLDKVADNHQVSRRTVEFVRRAGERGLLESELPTAIHLAALSRSGNGGLVGTPTR
;
A
#
# COMPACT_ATOMS: atom_id res chain seq x y z
N MET A 1 -37.76 -17.14 -19.67
CA MET A 1 -37.40 -15.69 -19.58
C MET A 1 -38.12 -14.90 -18.48
N ARG A 2 -39.30 -15.30 -17.94
CA ARG A 2 -39.99 -14.54 -16.87
C ARG A 2 -39.41 -14.71 -15.45
N HIS A 3 -38.65 -15.77 -15.17
CA HIS A 3 -38.06 -16.02 -13.85
C HIS A 3 -36.83 -15.15 -13.51
N SER A 4 -36.14 -14.56 -14.49
CA SER A 4 -34.94 -13.73 -14.23
C SER A 4 -35.30 -12.30 -13.82
N LEU A 5 -36.41 -11.75 -14.32
CA LEU A 5 -36.85 -10.39 -14.00
C LEU A 5 -37.39 -10.30 -12.57
N SER A 6 -38.18 -11.27 -12.10
CA SER A 6 -38.70 -11.28 -10.73
C SER A 6 -37.61 -11.43 -9.67
N ALA A 7 -36.56 -12.21 -9.95
CA ALA A 7 -35.40 -12.36 -9.06
C ALA A 7 -34.55 -11.08 -8.99
N GLN A 8 -34.34 -10.40 -10.12
CA GLN A 8 -33.62 -9.11 -10.17
C GLN A 8 -34.41 -7.99 -9.48
N PHE A 9 -35.73 -7.92 -9.68
CA PHE A 9 -36.61 -6.98 -8.99
C PHE A 9 -36.66 -7.25 -7.48
N GLY A 10 -36.74 -8.51 -7.06
CA GLY A 10 -36.68 -8.89 -5.64
C GLY A 10 -35.37 -8.48 -4.97
N GLY A 11 -34.24 -8.68 -5.67
CA GLY A 11 -32.92 -8.24 -5.20
C GLY A 11 -32.79 -6.72 -5.09
N ALA A 12 -33.31 -5.98 -6.07
CA ALA A 12 -33.31 -4.51 -6.03
C ALA A 12 -34.17 -3.94 -4.90
N ILE A 13 -35.36 -4.51 -4.67
CA ILE A 13 -36.24 -4.10 -3.56
C ILE A 13 -35.59 -4.40 -2.21
N LEU A 14 -34.97 -5.58 -2.06
CA LEU A 14 -34.25 -5.95 -0.84
C LEU A 14 -33.09 -4.99 -0.57
N LEU A 15 -32.28 -4.67 -1.59
CA LEU A 15 -31.18 -3.72 -1.46
C LEU A 15 -31.66 -2.30 -1.12
N ALA A 16 -32.75 -1.85 -1.72
CA ALA A 16 -33.36 -0.55 -1.41
C ALA A 16 -33.86 -0.50 0.04
N LEU A 17 -34.51 -1.56 0.51
CA LEU A 17 -35.01 -1.67 1.88
C LEU A 17 -33.84 -1.71 2.89
N VAL A 18 -32.79 -2.48 2.59
CA VAL A 18 -31.56 -2.51 3.40
C VAL A 18 -30.90 -1.14 3.45
N ALA A 19 -30.78 -0.45 2.32
CA ALA A 19 -30.22 0.90 2.26
C ALA A 19 -31.05 1.91 3.06
N LEU A 20 -32.38 1.83 2.97
CA LEU A 20 -33.30 2.67 3.74
C LEU A 20 -33.15 2.43 5.25
N LEU A 21 -33.15 1.16 5.69
CA LEU A 21 -32.97 0.81 7.11
C LEU A 21 -31.60 1.26 7.63
N LEU A 22 -30.54 1.07 6.84
CA LEU A 22 -29.21 1.59 7.18
C LEU A 22 -29.21 3.11 7.30
N ALA A 23 -29.85 3.82 6.37
CA ALA A 23 -29.97 5.27 6.45
C ALA A 23 -30.69 5.70 7.73
N VAL A 24 -31.78 5.03 8.13
CA VAL A 24 -32.48 5.31 9.39
C VAL A 24 -31.56 5.09 10.59
N VAL A 25 -30.87 3.93 10.67
CA VAL A 25 -29.96 3.61 11.78
C VAL A 25 -28.79 4.60 11.88
N ILE A 26 -28.33 5.17 10.76
CA ILE A 26 -27.27 6.17 10.72
C ILE A 26 -27.80 7.56 11.06
N VAL A 27 -28.93 7.97 10.46
CA VAL A 27 -29.47 9.33 10.60
C VAL A 27 -30.10 9.56 11.96
N THR A 28 -30.73 8.56 12.58
CA THR A 28 -31.41 8.74 13.87
C THR A 28 -30.47 9.18 15.00
N PRO A 29 -29.31 8.54 15.25
CA PRO A 29 -28.34 9.01 16.23
C PRO A 29 -27.75 10.39 15.90
N ILE A 30 -27.51 10.66 14.61
CA ILE A 30 -27.00 11.96 14.13
C ILE A 30 -28.01 13.07 14.45
N ALA A 31 -29.30 12.84 14.19
CA ALA A 31 -30.38 13.78 14.46
C ALA A 31 -30.66 13.96 15.97
N LEU A 32 -30.44 12.92 16.79
CA LEU A 32 -30.56 13.03 18.24
C LEU A 32 -29.41 13.86 18.82
N SER A 33 -28.18 13.63 18.34
CA SER A 33 -26.97 14.35 18.77
C SER A 33 -26.91 15.78 18.25
N SER A 34 -27.55 16.11 17.13
CA SER A 34 -27.49 17.44 16.51
C SER A 34 -28.17 18.50 17.36
N GLN A 35 -29.24 18.15 18.08
CA GLN A 35 -29.98 19.07 18.93
C GLN A 35 -29.10 19.65 20.04
N ASP A 36 -28.27 18.82 20.66
CA ASP A 36 -27.36 19.26 21.73
C ASP A 36 -26.27 20.19 21.21
N LEU A 37 -25.72 19.91 20.03
CA LEU A 37 -24.69 20.74 19.42
C LEU A 37 -25.25 22.10 18.98
N ILE A 38 -26.46 22.10 18.41
CA ILE A 38 -27.19 23.30 17.99
C ILE A 38 -27.53 24.16 19.23
N ASN A 39 -28.01 23.53 20.30
CA ASN A 39 -28.32 24.22 21.55
C ASN A 39 -27.07 24.81 22.21
N TRP A 40 -25.94 24.09 22.19
CA TRP A 40 -24.65 24.61 22.66
C TRP A 40 -24.15 25.78 21.81
N ALA A 41 -24.25 25.68 20.48
CA ALA A 41 -23.81 26.75 19.58
C ALA A 41 -24.68 28.01 19.69
N ALA A 42 -25.98 27.85 20.00
CA ALA A 42 -26.90 28.94 20.28
C ALA A 42 -26.71 29.54 21.68
N ALA A 43 -26.25 28.75 22.65
CA ALA A 43 -26.11 29.19 24.04
C ALA A 43 -25.03 30.29 24.19
N PRO A 44 -25.26 31.29 25.06
CA PRO A 44 -24.29 32.35 25.34
C PRO A 44 -23.01 31.85 26.04
N THR A 45 -23.07 30.68 26.69
CA THR A 45 -21.91 29.99 27.25
C THR A 45 -21.11 29.18 26.22
N GLY A 46 -21.62 29.06 24.99
CA GLY A 46 -20.98 28.38 23.87
C GLY A 46 -20.48 29.39 22.83
N LEU A 47 -20.99 29.29 21.59
CA LEU A 47 -20.65 30.20 20.50
C LEU A 47 -21.52 31.47 20.46
N GLY A 48 -22.65 31.50 21.19
CA GLY A 48 -23.55 32.66 21.24
C GLY A 48 -24.17 33.05 19.89
N LEU A 49 -24.30 32.08 18.97
CA LEU A 49 -24.76 32.32 17.61
C LEU A 49 -26.28 32.44 17.54
N SER A 50 -26.78 33.47 16.85
CA SER A 50 -28.22 33.58 16.55
C SER A 50 -28.66 32.54 15.53
N TYR A 51 -29.92 32.10 15.59
CA TYR A 51 -30.48 31.28 14.52
C TYR A 51 -30.40 32.02 13.17
N PRO A 52 -29.97 31.37 12.07
CA PRO A 52 -29.81 29.92 11.85
C PRO A 52 -28.37 29.39 11.96
N TRP A 53 -27.39 30.20 12.33
CA TRP A 53 -25.96 29.85 12.29
C TRP A 53 -25.55 28.56 13.05
N PRO A 54 -26.16 28.20 14.21
CA PRO A 54 -25.93 26.92 14.88
C PRO A 54 -26.14 25.68 13.99
N TRP A 55 -27.12 25.73 13.08
CA TRP A 55 -27.38 24.64 12.14
C TRP A 55 -26.25 24.48 11.12
N LEU A 56 -25.66 25.58 10.65
CA LEU A 56 -24.54 25.54 9.73
C LEU A 56 -23.29 24.94 10.37
N VAL A 57 -23.05 25.19 11.66
CA VAL A 57 -21.94 24.59 12.41
C VAL A 57 -22.07 23.07 12.46
N PHE A 58 -23.28 22.57 12.77
CA PHE A 58 -23.57 21.14 12.75
C PHE A 58 -23.33 20.53 11.37
N VAL A 59 -23.92 21.12 10.32
CA VAL A 59 -23.78 20.63 8.95
C VAL A 59 -22.31 20.64 8.50
N ALA A 60 -21.55 21.69 8.82
CA ALA A 60 -20.15 21.78 8.46
C ALA A 60 -19.27 20.72 9.16
N LEU A 61 -19.50 20.49 10.46
CA LEU A 61 -18.76 19.48 11.23
C LEU A 61 -19.07 18.06 10.75
N ASP A 62 -20.35 17.74 10.53
CA ASP A 62 -20.77 16.41 10.09
C ASP A 62 -20.33 16.14 8.65
N ALA A 63 -20.42 17.13 7.76
CA ALA A 63 -19.88 17.04 6.40
C ALA A 63 -18.36 16.84 6.40
N ALA A 64 -17.63 17.55 7.25
CA ALA A 64 -16.18 17.38 7.37
C ALA A 64 -15.81 15.97 7.85
N ALA A 65 -16.51 15.44 8.86
CA ALA A 65 -16.32 14.08 9.33
C ALA A 65 -16.65 13.05 8.25
N GLY A 66 -17.77 13.23 7.53
CA GLY A 66 -18.18 12.38 6.42
C GLY A 66 -17.15 12.35 5.28
N VAL A 67 -16.59 13.50 4.91
CA VAL A 67 -15.50 13.59 3.91
C VAL A 67 -14.25 12.85 4.39
N CYS A 68 -13.87 12.97 5.66
CA CYS A 68 -12.71 12.25 6.21
C CYS A 68 -12.91 10.73 6.18
N VAL A 69 -14.12 10.25 6.49
CA VAL A 69 -14.47 8.83 6.37
C VAL A 69 -14.41 8.38 4.92
N LEU A 70 -15.01 9.14 3.99
CA LEU A 70 -15.04 8.81 2.58
C LEU A 70 -13.62 8.74 1.98
N LEU A 71 -12.75 9.69 2.32
CA LEU A 71 -11.35 9.68 1.91
C LEU A 71 -10.58 8.51 2.52
N SER A 72 -10.87 8.13 3.77
CA SER A 72 -10.28 6.95 4.40
C SER A 72 -10.69 5.66 3.68
N VAL A 73 -11.96 5.54 3.28
CA VAL A 73 -12.47 4.44 2.45
C VAL A 73 -11.80 4.45 1.08
N TYR A 74 -11.65 5.62 0.46
CA TYR A 74 -11.01 5.80 -0.83
C TYR A 74 -9.53 5.35 -0.81
N CYS A 75 -8.76 5.78 0.20
CA CYS A 75 -7.39 5.31 0.41
C CYS A 75 -7.34 3.79 0.60
N ALA A 76 -8.26 3.24 1.41
CA ALA A 76 -8.35 1.79 1.59
C ALA A 76 -8.64 1.05 0.27
N TRP A 77 -9.50 1.64 -0.58
CA TRP A 77 -9.82 1.10 -1.90
C TRP A 77 -8.62 1.14 -2.87
N ARG A 78 -7.75 2.15 -2.75
CA ARG A 78 -6.46 2.20 -3.47
C ARG A 78 -5.39 1.27 -2.89
N GLY A 79 -5.64 0.67 -1.72
CA GLY A 79 -4.69 -0.18 -1.00
C GLY A 79 -3.67 0.62 -0.17
N GLU A 80 -3.92 1.90 0.08
CA GLU A 80 -3.03 2.85 0.78
C GLU A 80 -3.48 3.09 2.24
N PRO A 81 -2.55 3.41 3.16
CA PRO A 81 -2.94 3.81 4.52
C PRO A 81 -3.81 5.08 4.50
N ALA A 82 -4.74 5.20 5.45
CA ALA A 82 -5.64 6.36 5.52
C ALA A 82 -4.91 7.66 5.91
N GLY A 83 -3.72 7.55 6.52
CA GLY A 83 -2.87 8.69 6.87
C GLY A 83 -3.59 9.69 7.77
N ILE A 84 -3.51 10.96 7.40
CA ILE A 84 -4.08 12.07 8.17
C ILE A 84 -5.61 12.04 8.24
N PHE A 85 -6.29 11.45 7.25
CA PHE A 85 -7.75 11.34 7.25
C PHE A 85 -8.24 10.40 8.36
N GLY A 86 -7.51 9.31 8.62
CA GLY A 86 -7.79 8.43 9.76
C GLY A 86 -7.62 9.15 11.09
N VAL A 87 -6.57 9.96 11.23
CA VAL A 87 -6.36 10.79 12.44
C VAL A 87 -7.51 11.78 12.63
N LEU A 88 -7.94 12.45 11.57
CA LEU A 88 -9.07 13.38 11.62
C LEU A 88 -10.38 12.68 12.06
N VAL A 89 -10.65 11.47 11.56
CA VAL A 89 -11.80 10.66 12.02
C VAL A 89 -11.72 10.38 13.53
N TRP A 90 -10.54 10.03 14.04
CA TRP A 90 -10.34 9.85 15.49
C TRP A 90 -10.51 11.16 16.26
N CYS A 91 -10.04 12.29 15.74
CA CYS A 91 -10.24 13.60 16.37
C CYS A 91 -11.73 13.95 16.47
N PHE A 92 -12.50 13.75 15.39
CA PHE A 92 -13.95 13.99 15.41
C PHE A 92 -14.65 13.05 16.41
N ALA A 93 -14.30 11.77 16.41
CA ALA A 93 -14.90 10.81 17.33
C ALA A 93 -14.53 11.07 18.79
N ALA A 94 -13.30 11.50 19.08
CA ALA A 94 -12.90 11.92 20.42
C ALA A 94 -13.66 13.19 20.86
N GLY A 95 -13.86 14.14 19.95
CA GLY A 95 -14.70 15.32 20.18
C GLY A 95 -16.14 14.93 20.52
N SER A 96 -16.74 14.02 19.75
CA SER A 96 -18.08 13.49 20.03
C SER A 96 -18.15 12.72 21.34
N ALA A 97 -17.14 11.89 21.64
CA ALA A 97 -17.05 11.15 22.90
C ALA A 97 -16.96 12.10 24.11
N PHE A 98 -16.20 13.19 24.00
CA PHE A 98 -16.10 14.21 25.04
C PHE A 98 -17.43 14.95 25.24
N ALA A 99 -18.13 15.32 24.16
CA ALA A 99 -19.45 15.93 24.25
C ALA A 99 -20.46 15.00 24.94
N ASN A 100 -20.47 13.71 24.56
CA ASN A 100 -21.32 12.68 25.17
C ASN A 100 -20.99 12.44 26.64
N TRP A 101 -19.71 12.47 27.03
CA TRP A 101 -19.28 12.37 28.42
C TRP A 101 -19.76 13.56 29.26
N ARG A 102 -19.64 14.78 28.71
CA ARG A 102 -20.13 16.00 29.37
C ARG A 102 -21.65 15.99 29.55
N HIS A 103 -22.39 15.45 28.58
CA HIS A 103 -23.84 15.33 28.69
C HIS A 103 -24.27 14.28 29.75
N SER A 104 -23.56 13.15 29.83
CA SER A 104 -23.86 12.06 30.76
C SER A 104 -23.36 12.29 32.20
N SER A 105 -22.66 13.39 32.46
CA SER A 105 -22.20 13.81 33.81
C SER A 105 -23.15 14.78 34.51
N VAL A 106 -24.31 15.07 33.90
CA VAL A 106 -25.37 15.89 34.51
C VAL A 106 -26.09 15.09 35.61
N PRO A 107 -26.49 15.70 36.76
CA PRO A 107 -27.00 14.98 37.94
C PRO A 107 -28.24 14.07 37.72
N ALA A 108 -28.93 14.19 36.59
CA ALA A 108 -30.12 13.40 36.25
C ALA A 108 -29.84 12.21 35.31
N ALA A 109 -28.59 12.00 34.89
CA ALA A 109 -28.24 10.94 33.95
C ALA A 109 -28.08 9.58 34.65
N PRO A 110 -28.42 8.45 34.00
CA PRO A 110 -28.18 7.11 34.53
C PRO A 110 -26.66 6.88 34.79
N PRO A 111 -26.27 6.18 35.87
CA PRO A 111 -24.87 6.02 36.26
C PRO A 111 -24.00 5.32 35.18
N ASP A 112 -24.57 4.41 34.39
CA ASP A 112 -23.85 3.68 33.34
C ASP A 112 -23.69 4.48 32.04
N ALA A 113 -24.47 5.55 31.87
CA ALA A 113 -24.44 6.40 30.68
C ALA A 113 -23.08 7.07 30.47
N ILE A 114 -22.36 7.35 31.56
CA ILE A 114 -21.09 8.08 31.55
C ILE A 114 -19.97 7.35 30.79
N TRP A 115 -20.03 6.02 30.74
CA TRP A 115 -19.08 5.19 30.01
C TRP A 115 -19.63 4.71 28.68
N PHE A 116 -20.94 4.41 28.63
CA PHE A 116 -21.56 3.82 27.45
C PHE A 116 -21.55 4.76 26.24
N TYR A 117 -22.01 6.01 26.39
CA TYR A 117 -22.12 6.93 25.26
C TYR A 117 -20.76 7.32 24.66
N PRO A 118 -19.72 7.64 25.45
CA PRO A 118 -18.38 7.88 24.91
C PRO A 118 -17.77 6.63 24.26
N ALA A 119 -17.94 5.46 24.87
CA ALA A 119 -17.42 4.21 24.31
C ALA A 119 -18.06 3.89 22.95
N MET A 120 -19.37 4.12 22.80
CA MET A 120 -20.08 3.96 21.52
C MET A 120 -19.54 4.90 20.44
N SER A 121 -19.21 6.16 20.77
CA SER A 121 -18.60 7.10 19.83
C SER A 121 -17.23 6.65 19.33
N LEU A 122 -16.42 6.02 20.19
CA LEU A 122 -15.10 5.50 19.83
C LEU A 122 -15.16 4.14 19.12
N ALA A 123 -16.21 3.35 19.35
CA ALA A 123 -16.40 2.06 18.70
C ALA A 123 -16.57 2.20 17.17
N GLY A 124 -17.18 3.29 16.71
CA GLY A 124 -17.36 3.58 15.27
C GLY A 124 -16.03 3.62 14.49
N PRO A 125 -15.09 4.53 14.81
CA PRO A 125 -13.77 4.58 14.20
C PRO A 125 -12.99 3.27 14.35
N ALA A 126 -13.07 2.60 15.51
CA ALA A 126 -12.40 1.33 15.74
C ALA A 126 -12.90 0.25 14.75
N LEU A 127 -14.22 0.11 14.61
CA LEU A 127 -14.83 -0.80 13.64
C LEU A 127 -14.44 -0.40 12.21
N LEU A 128 -14.50 0.89 11.88
CA LEU A 128 -14.09 1.39 10.57
C LEU A 128 -12.64 0.98 10.24
N GLU A 129 -11.69 1.17 11.15
CA GLU A 129 -10.30 0.79 10.93
C GLU A 129 -10.13 -0.71 10.71
N THR A 130 -10.84 -1.56 11.48
CA THR A 130 -10.76 -3.01 11.29
C THR A 130 -11.30 -3.44 9.91
N VAL A 131 -12.40 -2.84 9.48
CA VAL A 131 -13.03 -3.08 8.17
C VAL A 131 -12.14 -2.57 7.05
N LEU A 132 -11.63 -1.34 7.13
CA LEU A 132 -10.71 -0.77 6.14
C LEU A 132 -9.39 -1.54 6.07
N GLY A 133 -8.87 -1.99 7.21
CA GLY A 133 -7.70 -2.86 7.28
C GLY A 133 -7.93 -4.21 6.62
N ARG A 134 -9.14 -4.78 6.72
CA ARG A 134 -9.53 -6.02 6.02
C ARG A 134 -9.71 -5.77 4.51
N LEU A 135 -10.36 -4.67 4.13
CA LEU A 135 -10.57 -4.26 2.76
C LEU A 135 -9.24 -4.03 2.03
N ARG A 136 -8.32 -3.26 2.62
CA ARG A 136 -6.95 -3.09 2.07
C ARG A 136 -6.25 -4.41 1.82
N ARG A 137 -6.26 -5.30 2.81
CA ARG A 137 -5.64 -6.62 2.70
C ARG A 137 -6.30 -7.48 1.62
N TRP A 138 -7.59 -7.31 1.36
CA TRP A 138 -8.29 -8.00 0.28
C TRP A 138 -7.91 -7.43 -1.09
N ILE A 139 -7.88 -6.12 -1.25
CA ILE A 139 -7.53 -5.44 -2.51
C ILE A 139 -6.06 -5.67 -2.88
N GLN A 140 -5.15 -5.58 -1.90
CA GLN A 140 -3.73 -5.85 -2.11
C GLN A 140 -3.47 -7.31 -2.53
N ARG A 141 -4.31 -8.25 -2.10
CA ARG A 141 -4.26 -9.65 -2.56
C ARG A 141 -4.72 -9.78 -4.01
N GLN A 142 -5.83 -9.15 -4.37
CA GLN A 142 -6.37 -9.22 -5.74
C GLN A 142 -5.48 -8.54 -6.77
N SER A 143 -4.87 -7.41 -6.42
CA SER A 143 -3.98 -6.65 -7.30
C SER A 143 -2.59 -7.26 -7.47
N GLY A 144 -2.30 -8.41 -6.84
CA GLY A 144 -0.95 -9.00 -6.83
C GLY A 144 0.11 -8.14 -6.15
N ARG A 145 -0.27 -6.99 -5.56
CA ARG A 145 0.62 -6.05 -4.84
C ARG A 145 1.13 -6.61 -3.52
N ARG A 146 0.69 -7.79 -3.08
CA ARG A 146 1.49 -8.61 -2.16
C ARG A 146 2.66 -9.24 -2.90
N GLY A 147 3.57 -8.39 -3.36
CA GLY A 147 4.95 -8.76 -3.58
C GLY A 147 5.66 -8.59 -2.25
N GLN A 148 6.14 -9.70 -1.69
CA GLN A 148 7.11 -9.76 -0.59
C GLN A 148 6.55 -9.38 0.80
N SER A 149 6.16 -10.42 1.55
CA SER A 149 6.05 -10.33 2.99
C SER A 149 7.38 -9.87 3.58
N MET A 150 7.37 -8.74 4.29
CA MET A 150 8.50 -8.37 5.14
C MET A 150 8.82 -9.49 6.13
N PRO A 151 10.10 -9.65 6.51
CA PRO A 151 10.49 -10.65 7.49
C PRO A 151 9.74 -10.39 8.80
N SER A 152 9.07 -11.42 9.29
CA SER A 152 8.35 -11.40 10.56
C SER A 152 9.35 -11.44 11.71
N PHE A 153 9.63 -10.29 12.31
CA PHE A 153 10.40 -10.22 13.57
C PHE A 153 9.45 -10.51 14.74
N GLY A 154 9.63 -11.64 15.43
CA GLY A 154 8.79 -12.01 16.56
C GLY A 154 8.85 -10.99 17.70
N TRP A 155 7.72 -10.74 18.38
CA TRP A 155 7.58 -9.72 19.43
C TRP A 155 8.64 -9.82 20.55
N ARG A 156 9.07 -11.04 20.90
CA ARG A 156 10.11 -11.30 21.92
C ARG A 156 11.47 -10.66 21.60
N ARG A 157 11.79 -10.46 20.31
CA ARG A 157 13.05 -9.85 19.87
C ARG A 157 13.10 -8.34 20.06
N TRP A 158 11.93 -7.70 20.18
CA TRP A 158 11.81 -6.25 20.40
C TRP A 158 11.87 -5.87 21.88
N ILE A 159 11.80 -6.85 22.80
CA ILE A 159 11.80 -6.57 24.24
C ILE A 159 13.21 -6.25 24.71
N PRO A 160 13.44 -5.04 25.27
CA PRO A 160 14.73 -4.68 25.86
C PRO A 160 15.10 -5.65 26.99
N GLY A 161 16.33 -6.18 26.99
CA GLY A 161 16.86 -7.05 28.04
C GLY A 161 16.60 -8.55 27.86
N ILE A 162 15.60 -8.96 27.07
CA ILE A 162 15.33 -10.37 26.74
C ILE A 162 15.76 -10.69 25.30
N GLY A 163 15.71 -9.69 24.40
CA GLY A 163 16.07 -9.83 23.00
C GLY A 163 17.19 -8.89 22.56
N ALA A 164 17.77 -9.19 21.40
CA ALA A 164 18.72 -8.32 20.72
C ALA A 164 17.96 -7.22 19.95
N ALA A 165 17.30 -6.30 20.68
CA ALA A 165 16.44 -5.27 20.08
C ALA A 165 17.21 -4.36 19.10
N ARG A 166 18.48 -4.06 19.42
CA ARG A 166 19.39 -3.31 18.56
C ARG A 166 19.71 -4.06 17.26
N ASP A 167 20.03 -5.36 17.34
CA ASP A 167 20.30 -6.19 16.17
C ASP A 167 19.04 -6.44 15.34
N THR A 168 17.90 -6.54 16.01
CA THR A 168 16.58 -6.68 15.37
C THR A 168 16.23 -5.43 14.57
N TYR A 169 16.50 -4.25 15.13
CA TYR A 169 16.33 -2.99 14.43
C TYR A 169 17.32 -2.84 13.27
N GLY A 170 18.58 -3.22 13.46
CA GLY A 170 19.60 -3.25 12.41
C GLY A 170 19.21 -4.15 11.24
N ALA A 171 18.84 -5.40 11.53
CA ALA A 171 18.36 -6.37 10.55
C ALA A 171 17.05 -5.94 9.86
N TRP A 172 16.10 -5.36 10.59
CA TRP A 172 14.88 -4.82 10.01
C TRP A 172 15.18 -3.68 9.02
N ARG A 173 16.10 -2.79 9.38
CA ARG A 173 16.55 -1.70 8.50
C ARG A 173 17.29 -2.23 7.28
N THR A 174 18.13 -3.25 7.43
CA THR A 174 18.80 -3.92 6.32
C THR A 174 17.79 -4.59 5.37
N ALA A 175 16.79 -5.27 5.93
CA ALA A 175 15.73 -5.90 5.13
C ALA A 175 14.93 -4.87 4.32
N LEU A 176 14.64 -3.71 4.91
CA LEU A 176 14.00 -2.59 4.23
C LEU A 176 14.83 -2.04 3.08
N LEU A 177 16.14 -1.86 3.28
CA LEU A 177 17.03 -1.24 2.29
C LEU A 177 17.38 -2.18 1.14
N LEU A 178 17.46 -3.49 1.39
CA LEU A 178 17.85 -4.51 0.41
C LEU A 178 16.67 -5.32 -0.13
N GLY A 179 15.46 -5.10 0.37
CA GLY A 179 14.27 -5.88 -0.03
C GLY A 179 14.31 -7.35 0.40
N ILE A 180 15.05 -7.66 1.47
CA ILE A 180 15.16 -9.03 2.00
C ILE A 180 13.84 -9.44 2.65
N THR A 181 13.37 -10.65 2.36
CA THR A 181 12.08 -11.16 2.84
C THR A 181 12.19 -12.14 4.00
N THR A 182 13.38 -12.69 4.24
CA THR A 182 13.61 -13.70 5.27
C THR A 182 14.36 -13.10 6.47
N LEU A 183 13.99 -13.55 7.68
CA LEU A 183 14.56 -13.04 8.93
C LEU A 183 16.06 -13.35 9.03
N GLU A 184 16.43 -14.59 8.68
CA GLU A 184 17.79 -15.10 8.81
C GLU A 184 18.75 -14.39 7.86
N GLU A 185 18.34 -14.18 6.61
CA GLU A 185 19.10 -13.41 5.63
C GLU A 185 19.25 -11.95 6.08
N ALA A 186 18.18 -11.31 6.59
CA ALA A 186 18.24 -9.94 7.07
C ALA A 186 19.23 -9.76 8.24
N VAL A 187 19.29 -10.72 9.16
CA VAL A 187 20.22 -10.73 10.29
C VAL A 187 21.64 -11.02 9.82
N THR A 188 21.81 -11.99 8.94
CA THR A 188 23.13 -12.38 8.41
C THR A 188 23.75 -11.23 7.63
N THR A 189 23.01 -10.63 6.70
CA THR A 189 23.45 -9.47 5.92
C THR A 189 23.72 -8.25 6.81
N TYR A 190 22.94 -8.05 7.88
CA TYR A 190 23.20 -7.00 8.86
C TYR A 190 24.57 -7.18 9.54
N HIS A 191 24.89 -8.39 10.02
CA HIS A 191 26.17 -8.66 10.66
C HIS A 191 27.35 -8.62 9.67
N GLN A 192 27.12 -8.98 8.40
CA GLN A 192 28.14 -8.81 7.35
C GLN A 192 28.45 -7.33 7.05
N LEU A 193 27.43 -6.47 7.04
CA LEU A 193 27.60 -5.03 6.77
C LEU A 193 28.08 -4.25 8.01
N CYS A 194 27.72 -4.70 9.20
CA CYS A 194 27.97 -4.01 10.47
C CYS A 194 28.41 -5.02 11.54
N PRO A 195 29.64 -5.58 11.43
CA PRO A 195 30.15 -6.57 12.38
C PRO A 195 30.21 -6.02 13.82
N ASP A 196 30.42 -4.71 13.98
CA ASP A 196 30.46 -4.03 15.28
C ASP A 196 29.07 -3.80 15.92
N GLY A 197 27.98 -4.30 15.31
CA GLY A 197 26.61 -4.03 15.78
C GLY A 197 26.21 -2.55 15.63
N SER A 198 26.86 -1.84 14.70
CA SER A 198 26.53 -0.44 14.39
C SER A 198 25.19 -0.35 13.66
N LEU A 199 24.44 0.73 13.84
CA LEU A 199 23.19 1.00 13.08
C LEU A 199 23.46 1.76 11.79
N ARG A 200 24.72 1.87 11.35
CA ARG A 200 25.15 2.64 10.17
C ARG A 200 25.03 1.85 8.87
N VAL A 201 23.99 1.04 8.74
CA VAL A 201 23.72 0.15 7.58
C VAL A 201 23.77 0.92 6.25
N ALA A 202 23.18 2.13 6.19
CA ALA A 202 23.17 2.95 4.97
C ALA A 202 24.54 3.58 4.62
N ALA A 203 25.46 3.70 5.59
CA ALA A 203 26.83 4.12 5.31
C ALA A 203 27.65 2.93 4.79
N ALA A 204 27.53 1.76 5.44
CA ALA A 204 28.17 0.52 5.00
C ALA A 204 27.77 0.13 3.58
N LEU A 205 26.48 0.29 3.22
CA LEU A 205 26.01 0.05 1.86
C LEU A 205 26.58 1.03 0.83
N ARG A 206 26.76 2.31 1.21
CA ARG A 206 27.40 3.30 0.33
C ARG A 206 28.88 2.97 0.12
N ASP A 207 29.59 2.61 1.18
CA ASP A 207 31.00 2.21 1.09
C ASP A 207 31.16 0.95 0.20
N LEU A 208 30.27 -0.03 0.36
CA LEU A 208 30.26 -1.23 -0.48
C LEU A 208 30.04 -0.88 -1.96
N HIS A 209 29.09 0.01 -2.25
CA HIS A 209 28.84 0.46 -3.62
C HIS A 209 30.03 1.23 -4.22
N THR A 210 30.78 1.99 -3.41
CA THR A 210 31.99 2.69 -3.87
C THR A 210 33.20 1.77 -4.07
N ARG A 211 33.24 0.61 -3.41
CA ARG A 211 34.34 -0.36 -3.53
C ARG A 211 34.23 -1.29 -4.72
N THR A 212 33.03 -1.46 -5.30
CA THR A 212 32.84 -2.28 -6.49
C THR A 212 33.37 -1.53 -7.71
N PRO A 213 34.53 -1.89 -8.29
CA PRO A 213 35.03 -1.23 -9.48
C PRO A 213 34.23 -1.76 -10.68
N THR A 214 33.50 -0.89 -11.36
CA THR A 214 33.03 -1.14 -12.74
C THR A 214 34.25 -1.12 -13.68
N THR A 215 35.05 -2.18 -13.65
CA THR A 215 36.09 -2.42 -14.64
C THR A 215 35.76 -3.75 -15.32
N PRO A 216 35.26 -3.75 -16.57
CA PRO A 216 35.05 -4.99 -17.30
C PRO A 216 36.42 -5.60 -17.62
N ASP A 217 36.69 -6.77 -17.06
CA ASP A 217 37.86 -7.59 -17.42
C ASP A 217 37.63 -8.19 -18.81
N PRO A 218 38.43 -7.83 -19.84
CA PRO A 218 38.24 -8.29 -21.21
C PRO A 218 38.68 -9.75 -21.46
N THR A 219 39.20 -10.44 -20.43
CA THR A 219 39.85 -11.74 -20.59
C THR A 219 39.16 -12.91 -19.90
N SER A 220 38.07 -12.67 -19.16
CA SER A 220 37.30 -13.74 -18.55
C SER A 220 36.32 -14.37 -19.56
N PRO A 221 36.41 -15.68 -19.85
CA PRO A 221 35.45 -16.35 -20.73
C PRO A 221 34.05 -16.24 -20.13
N ALA A 222 33.09 -15.84 -20.97
CA ALA A 222 31.70 -15.54 -20.63
C ALA A 222 30.96 -16.72 -19.99
N LEU A 223 31.22 -16.96 -18.70
CA LEU A 223 30.21 -17.49 -17.80
C LEU A 223 29.20 -16.37 -17.62
N ILE A 224 27.94 -16.65 -17.96
CA ILE A 224 26.76 -15.80 -17.78
C ILE A 224 26.76 -15.33 -16.32
N GLY A 225 27.45 -14.22 -16.09
CA GLY A 225 27.72 -13.67 -14.78
C GLY A 225 26.49 -12.96 -14.30
N ASN A 226 26.19 -13.13 -13.02
CA ASN A 226 25.14 -12.47 -12.26
C ASN A 226 25.38 -10.94 -12.16
N ASP A 227 25.50 -10.28 -13.31
CA ASP A 227 25.45 -8.84 -13.43
C ASP A 227 24.03 -8.44 -13.11
N HIS A 228 23.87 -7.83 -11.94
CA HIS A 228 22.61 -7.41 -11.36
C HIS A 228 21.81 -6.61 -12.41
N ILE A 229 20.87 -7.27 -13.10
CA ILE A 229 20.01 -6.61 -14.08
C ILE A 229 19.29 -5.51 -13.29
N PRO A 230 19.48 -4.22 -13.63
CA PRO A 230 18.89 -3.16 -12.83
C PRO A 230 17.38 -3.35 -12.80
N VAL A 231 16.80 -3.50 -11.61
CA VAL A 231 15.35 -3.74 -11.45
C VAL A 231 14.53 -2.64 -12.13
N ASP A 232 15.08 -1.44 -12.21
CA ASP A 232 14.50 -0.30 -12.94
C ASP A 232 14.45 -0.51 -14.46
N LEU A 233 15.42 -1.22 -15.04
CA LEU A 233 15.39 -1.66 -16.45
C LEU A 233 14.28 -2.68 -16.67
N MET A 234 14.22 -3.72 -15.81
CA MET A 234 13.21 -4.78 -15.93
C MET A 234 11.78 -4.27 -15.78
N ARG A 235 11.53 -3.32 -14.85
CA ARG A 235 10.19 -2.76 -14.61
C ARG A 235 9.64 -1.96 -15.78
N ARG A 236 10.51 -1.43 -16.64
CA ARG A 236 10.13 -0.54 -17.75
C ARG A 236 10.08 -1.26 -19.09
N ILE A 237 10.58 -2.50 -19.18
CA ILE A 237 10.39 -3.32 -20.38
C ILE A 237 8.90 -3.63 -20.52
N PRO A 238 8.29 -3.36 -21.69
CA PRO A 238 6.88 -3.64 -21.91
C PRO A 238 6.57 -5.13 -21.74
N ILE A 239 5.51 -5.42 -20.98
CA ILE A 239 4.99 -6.79 -20.82
C ILE A 239 4.10 -7.17 -22.02
N ASP A 240 3.47 -6.17 -22.66
CA ASP A 240 2.66 -6.37 -23.86
C ASP A 240 3.53 -6.85 -25.05
N PRO A 241 3.21 -8.01 -25.67
CA PRO A 241 3.97 -8.56 -26.79
C PRO A 241 4.06 -7.64 -28.01
N ALA A 242 3.06 -6.79 -28.25
CA ALA A 242 3.12 -5.84 -29.36
C ALA A 242 4.09 -4.69 -29.08
N ALA A 243 4.08 -4.15 -27.86
CA ALA A 243 5.03 -3.13 -27.43
C ALA A 243 6.47 -3.65 -27.34
N TYR A 244 6.67 -4.89 -26.87
CA TYR A 244 7.99 -5.52 -26.80
C TYR A 244 8.59 -5.74 -28.20
N ARG A 245 7.78 -6.21 -29.17
CA ARG A 245 8.22 -6.33 -30.57
C ARG A 245 8.64 -5.00 -31.20
N ARG A 246 7.96 -3.90 -30.86
CA ARG A 246 8.39 -2.55 -31.29
C ARG A 246 9.77 -2.20 -30.74
N TRP A 247 10.04 -2.52 -29.47
CA TRP A 247 11.35 -2.29 -28.86
C TRP A 247 12.43 -3.15 -29.51
N GLN A 248 12.13 -4.39 -29.89
CA GLN A 248 13.05 -5.25 -30.65
C GLN A 248 13.35 -4.70 -32.04
N ALA A 249 12.34 -4.17 -32.74
CA ALA A 249 12.54 -3.52 -34.04
C ALA A 249 13.40 -2.26 -33.91
N THR A 250 13.15 -1.41 -32.91
CA THR A 250 13.99 -0.24 -32.61
C THR A 250 15.43 -0.65 -32.26
N TRP A 251 15.62 -1.77 -31.55
CA TRP A 251 16.95 -2.29 -31.23
C TRP A 251 17.69 -2.84 -32.46
N ALA A 252 16.99 -3.57 -33.34
CA ALA A 252 17.56 -4.04 -34.60
C ALA A 252 18.02 -2.87 -35.49
N ASP A 253 17.24 -1.78 -35.55
CA ASP A 253 17.62 -0.56 -36.27
C ASP A 253 18.84 0.15 -35.65
N LEU A 254 19.00 0.08 -34.32
CA LEU A 254 20.21 0.58 -33.65
C LEU A 254 21.44 -0.28 -33.95
N GLN A 255 21.28 -1.60 -34.08
CA GLN A 255 22.37 -2.52 -34.42
C GLN A 255 22.86 -2.39 -35.86
N THR A 256 21.99 -1.99 -36.80
CA THR A 256 22.34 -1.84 -38.22
C THR A 256 23.13 -0.56 -38.56
N GLY A 257 23.56 0.20 -37.55
CA GLY A 257 24.51 1.32 -37.71
C GLY A 257 23.87 2.71 -37.67
N ALA A 258 22.67 2.86 -37.10
CA ALA A 258 22.07 4.17 -36.87
C ALA A 258 22.79 4.93 -35.74
N THR A 259 23.84 5.69 -36.08
CA THR A 259 24.61 6.50 -35.11
C THR A 259 23.79 7.66 -34.53
N ASN A 260 22.66 8.01 -35.14
CA ASN A 260 21.83 9.14 -34.72
C ASN A 260 20.53 8.68 -34.05
N LEU A 261 20.48 8.81 -32.72
CA LEU A 261 19.34 8.44 -31.87
C LEU A 261 18.06 9.23 -32.19
N ASP A 262 18.18 10.47 -32.67
CA ASP A 262 17.03 11.32 -32.96
C ASP A 262 16.32 10.84 -34.23
N LYS A 263 17.06 10.38 -35.25
CA LYS A 263 16.47 9.76 -36.45
C LYS A 263 15.72 8.46 -36.13
N VAL A 264 16.26 7.64 -35.23
CA VAL A 264 15.61 6.39 -34.78
C VAL A 264 14.35 6.70 -33.98
N ALA A 265 14.39 7.74 -33.14
CA ALA A 265 13.22 8.22 -32.40
C ALA A 265 12.09 8.63 -33.34
N ASP A 266 12.40 9.41 -34.39
CA ASP A 266 11.43 9.85 -35.39
C ASP A 266 10.85 8.68 -36.21
N ASN A 267 11.69 7.75 -36.66
CA ASN A 267 11.25 6.59 -37.46
C ASN A 267 10.28 5.68 -36.69
N HIS A 268 10.50 5.51 -35.39
CA HIS A 268 9.68 4.65 -34.53
C HIS A 268 8.57 5.43 -33.79
N GLN A 269 8.44 6.74 -34.03
CA GLN A 269 7.50 7.64 -33.34
C GLN A 269 7.58 7.52 -31.80
N VAL A 270 8.79 7.38 -31.27
CA VAL A 270 9.05 7.25 -29.83
C VAL A 270 9.97 8.37 -29.36
N SER A 271 9.92 8.70 -28.07
CA SER A 271 10.84 9.71 -27.52
C SER A 271 12.30 9.23 -27.60
N ARG A 272 13.25 10.15 -27.79
CA ARG A 272 14.70 9.88 -27.69
C ARG A 272 15.06 9.15 -26.39
N ARG A 273 14.42 9.52 -25.28
CA ARG A 273 14.62 8.85 -23.98
C ARG A 273 14.22 7.38 -24.01
N THR A 274 13.18 7.03 -24.77
CA THR A 274 12.77 5.64 -25.01
C THR A 274 13.83 4.90 -25.83
N VAL A 275 14.37 5.52 -26.88
CA VAL A 275 15.44 4.92 -27.70
C VAL A 275 16.71 4.68 -26.89
N GLU A 276 17.13 5.63 -26.05
CA GLU A 276 18.26 5.47 -25.12
C GLU A 276 18.02 4.36 -24.09
N PHE A 277 16.76 4.09 -23.76
CA PHE A 277 16.39 3.01 -22.85
C PHE A 277 16.40 1.66 -23.54
N VAL A 278 15.86 1.59 -24.77
CA VAL A 278 15.94 0.42 -25.65
C VAL A 278 17.39 0.04 -25.89
N ARG A 279 18.26 1.00 -26.20
CA ARG A 279 19.70 0.78 -26.37
C ARG A 279 20.34 0.14 -25.14
N ARG A 280 20.08 0.69 -23.94
CA ARG A 280 20.59 0.13 -22.68
C ARG A 280 20.05 -1.26 -22.36
N ALA A 281 18.79 -1.53 -22.69
CA ALA A 281 18.20 -2.85 -22.52
C ALA A 281 18.78 -3.88 -23.51
N GLY A 282 19.00 -3.46 -24.76
CA GLY A 282 19.62 -4.25 -25.82
C GLY A 282 21.09 -4.58 -25.58
N GLU A 283 21.91 -3.59 -25.18
CA GLU A 283 23.33 -3.76 -24.80
C GLU A 283 23.51 -4.76 -23.66
N ARG A 284 22.45 -5.04 -22.88
CA ARG A 284 22.42 -5.99 -21.76
C ARG A 284 21.78 -7.33 -22.11
N GLY A 285 21.48 -7.58 -23.39
CA GLY A 285 20.88 -8.83 -23.86
C GLY A 285 19.40 -9.03 -23.47
N LEU A 286 18.72 -8.01 -22.93
CA LEU A 286 17.33 -8.15 -22.41
C LEU A 286 16.26 -8.17 -23.50
N LEU A 287 16.64 -7.96 -24.76
CA LEU A 287 15.76 -7.88 -25.94
C LEU A 287 15.99 -9.03 -26.94
N GLU A 288 16.91 -9.95 -26.62
CA GLU A 288 17.31 -11.05 -27.53
C GLU A 288 16.30 -12.22 -27.53
N SER A 289 15.49 -12.35 -26.49
CA SER A 289 14.46 -13.40 -26.40
C SER A 289 13.17 -13.01 -27.13
N GLU A 290 12.52 -13.95 -27.80
CA GLU A 290 11.21 -13.77 -28.46
C GLU A 290 10.10 -13.37 -27.48
N LEU A 291 10.25 -13.76 -26.21
CA LEU A 291 9.34 -13.42 -25.12
C LEU A 291 9.96 -12.34 -24.22
N PRO A 292 9.15 -11.42 -23.65
CA PRO A 292 9.62 -10.48 -22.64
C PRO A 292 10.35 -11.19 -21.50
N THR A 293 11.52 -10.68 -21.12
CA THR A 293 12.38 -11.27 -20.07
C THR A 293 11.62 -11.56 -18.76
N ALA A 294 10.65 -10.72 -18.38
CA ALA A 294 9.81 -10.96 -17.20
C ALA A 294 8.93 -12.22 -17.31
N ILE A 295 8.43 -12.54 -18.51
CA ILE A 295 7.64 -13.75 -18.77
C ILE A 295 8.56 -14.97 -18.78
N HIS A 296 9.76 -14.85 -19.37
CA HIS A 296 10.75 -15.91 -19.40
C HIS A 296 11.20 -16.31 -17.99
N LEU A 297 11.51 -15.32 -17.14
CA LEU A 297 11.85 -15.56 -15.72
C LEU A 297 10.67 -16.16 -14.93
N ALA A 298 9.43 -15.74 -15.22
CA ALA A 298 8.24 -16.31 -14.61
C ALA A 298 7.91 -17.74 -15.10
N ALA A 299 8.43 -18.15 -16.25
CA ALA A 299 8.34 -19.53 -16.76
C ALA A 299 9.43 -20.41 -16.14
N LEU A 300 10.66 -19.90 -16.03
CA LEU A 300 11.79 -20.58 -15.36
C LEU A 300 11.53 -20.80 -13.88
N SER A 301 10.93 -19.83 -13.17
CA SER A 301 10.55 -20.00 -11.76
C SER A 301 9.42 -21.02 -11.56
N ARG A 302 8.56 -21.21 -12.57
CA ARG A 302 7.52 -22.23 -12.56
C ARG A 302 8.05 -23.63 -12.88
N SER A 303 9.05 -23.77 -13.75
CA SER A 303 9.65 -25.09 -14.04
C SER A 303 10.62 -25.56 -12.95
N GLY A 304 11.31 -24.63 -12.27
CA GLY A 304 12.24 -24.95 -11.18
C GLY A 304 11.60 -25.53 -9.91
N ASN A 305 10.27 -25.40 -9.75
CA ASN A 305 9.54 -25.89 -8.57
C ASN A 305 8.85 -27.26 -8.78
N GLY A 306 9.11 -27.95 -9.90
CA GLY A 306 8.50 -29.25 -10.24
C GLY A 306 9.40 -30.49 -10.07
N GLY A 307 10.64 -30.32 -9.60
CA GLY A 307 11.67 -31.37 -9.63
C GLY A 307 11.96 -32.05 -8.28
N LEU A 308 10.94 -32.51 -7.55
CA LEU A 308 11.11 -33.49 -6.46
C LEU A 308 9.95 -34.49 -6.48
N VAL A 309 9.85 -35.27 -7.57
CA VAL A 309 9.06 -36.51 -7.58
C VAL A 309 10.06 -37.66 -7.47
N GLY A 310 10.07 -38.30 -6.30
CA GLY A 310 10.97 -39.39 -5.96
C GLY A 310 10.81 -40.58 -6.90
N THR A 311 11.94 -41.09 -7.37
CA THR A 311 12.07 -42.43 -7.92
C THR A 311 11.81 -43.45 -6.82
N PRO A 312 10.83 -44.36 -6.94
CA PRO A 312 10.68 -45.45 -5.99
C PRO A 312 11.77 -46.49 -6.27
N THR A 313 12.64 -46.69 -5.30
CA THR A 313 13.56 -47.83 -5.25
C THR A 313 12.76 -49.13 -5.19
N ARG A 314 13.01 -50.02 -6.16
CA ARG A 314 12.94 -51.47 -5.98
C ARG A 314 14.14 -52.09 -6.67
#